data_AF-A0A087N2B7-F1
#
_entry.id   AF-A0A087N2B7-F1
#
_cell.length_a   1.000
_cell.length_b   1.000
_cell.length_c   1.000
_cell.angle_alpha   90.00
_cell.angle_beta   90.00
_cell.angle_gamma   90.00
#
_symmetry.space_group_name_H-M   'P 1'
#
loop_
_entity.id
_entity.type
_entity.pdbx_description
1 polymer ?
#
loop_
_entity_poly.entity_id
_entity_poly.type
_entity_poly.pdbx_seq_one_letter_code
_entity_poly.pdbx_strand_id
1 'polypeptide(L)'
;MIDFWSVNRYGTVTTCTARYNRFIDNEMPSRFDSNGMLIKENISIPTLEALAAEQLQTQAHAKFVFAPEVNVPSLAGFTLGELEVYELVAPQFRVNEAVEVRFVDTTTQADFLRIKYEDALAFGEQYAKERDSCYAVCLQRKS
;
A
#
# COMPACT_ATOMS: atom_id res chain seq x y z
N MET A 1 -0.57 13.95 17.26
CA MET A 1 -1.39 12.73 17.36
C MET A 1 -1.45 12.13 15.98
N ILE A 2 -0.88 10.95 15.83
CA ILE A 2 -0.92 10.20 14.58
C ILE A 2 -2.24 9.41 14.57
N ASP A 3 -3.00 9.48 13.49
CA ASP A 3 -4.23 8.71 13.30
C ASP A 3 -4.24 7.98 11.94
N PHE A 4 -5.27 7.16 11.70
CA PHE A 4 -5.45 6.43 10.45
C PHE A 4 -5.48 7.34 9.20
N TRP A 5 -5.91 8.59 9.35
CA TRP A 5 -5.99 9.55 8.24
C TRP A 5 -4.64 10.18 7.92
N SER A 6 -3.74 10.24 8.90
CA SER A 6 -2.37 10.73 8.76
C SER A 6 -1.40 9.74 8.11
N VAL A 7 -1.75 8.45 8.06
CA VAL A 7 -0.92 7.42 7.38
C VAL A 7 -0.90 7.68 5.88
N ASN A 8 0.31 7.79 5.31
CA ASN A 8 0.48 8.06 3.90
C ASN A 8 -0.12 6.93 3.04
N ARG A 9 -0.89 7.30 2.02
CA ARG A 9 -1.46 6.38 1.04
C ARG A 9 -0.82 6.63 -0.31
N TYR A 10 -0.52 5.54 -1.01
CA TYR A 10 0.07 5.61 -2.33
C TYR A 10 -1.01 5.56 -3.42
N GLY A 11 -0.62 5.92 -4.64
CA GLY A 11 -1.53 6.02 -5.78
C GLY A 11 -2.20 7.39 -5.91
N THR A 12 -2.72 7.65 -7.10
CA THR A 12 -3.44 8.89 -7.39
C THR A 12 -4.91 8.71 -7.04
N VAL A 13 -5.50 9.68 -6.33
CA VAL A 13 -6.94 9.70 -6.08
C VAL A 13 -7.66 10.04 -7.39
N THR A 14 -8.34 9.07 -7.98
CA THR A 14 -9.10 9.24 -9.24
C THR A 14 -10.58 9.49 -9.00
N THR A 15 -11.08 9.17 -7.82
CA THR A 15 -12.46 9.44 -7.41
C THR A 15 -12.48 9.83 -5.94
N CYS A 16 -13.18 10.91 -5.61
CA CYS A 16 -13.37 11.36 -4.24
C CYS A 16 -14.85 11.71 -4.04
N THR A 17 -15.55 10.93 -3.23
CA THR A 17 -16.97 11.16 -2.88
C THR A 17 -17.11 11.31 -1.38
N ALA A 18 -18.31 11.60 -0.85
CA ALA A 18 -18.53 11.54 0.59
C ALA A 18 -18.27 10.14 1.18
N ARG A 19 -18.60 9.07 0.42
CA ARG A 19 -18.58 7.69 0.91
C ARG A 19 -17.25 6.98 0.76
N TYR A 20 -16.47 7.31 -0.27
CA TYR A 20 -15.20 6.65 -0.54
C TYR A 20 -14.23 7.48 -1.38
N ASN A 21 -12.95 7.11 -1.33
CA ASN A 21 -11.92 7.55 -2.26
C ASN A 21 -11.40 6.35 -3.04
N ARG A 22 -11.18 6.49 -4.36
CA ARG A 22 -10.55 5.48 -5.21
C ARG A 22 -9.12 5.89 -5.55
N PHE A 23 -8.19 4.96 -5.38
CA PHE A 23 -6.76 5.12 -5.68
C PHE A 23 -6.37 4.22 -6.84
N ILE A 24 -5.62 4.77 -7.79
CA ILE A 24 -5.05 4.04 -8.92
C ILE A 24 -3.58 4.43 -9.08
N ASP A 25 -2.73 3.44 -9.25
CA ASP A 25 -1.31 3.58 -9.56
C ASP A 25 -1.01 2.85 -10.88
N ASN A 26 -1.01 3.63 -11.96
CA ASN A 26 -0.79 3.11 -13.31
C ASN A 26 0.65 2.62 -13.52
N GLU A 27 1.60 3.07 -12.71
CA GLU A 27 2.99 2.62 -12.79
C GLU A 27 3.17 1.25 -12.10
N MET A 28 2.29 0.90 -11.15
CA MET A 28 2.32 -0.36 -10.41
C MET A 28 0.92 -0.99 -10.23
N PRO A 29 0.30 -1.53 -11.29
CA PRO A 29 -1.08 -2.03 -11.24
C PRO A 29 -1.27 -3.26 -10.34
N SER A 30 -0.21 -4.05 -10.11
CA SER A 30 -0.23 -5.23 -9.23
C SER A 30 -0.17 -4.89 -7.73
N ARG A 31 0.14 -3.62 -7.39
CA ARG A 31 0.40 -3.23 -6.00
C ARG A 31 -0.90 -2.92 -5.24
N PHE A 32 -1.24 -3.81 -4.32
CA PHE A 32 -2.42 -3.71 -3.46
C PHE A 32 -2.49 -2.43 -2.61
N ASP A 33 -1.37 -1.86 -2.19
CA ASP A 33 -1.38 -0.68 -1.31
C ASP A 33 -1.52 0.65 -2.03
N SER A 34 -1.38 0.68 -3.36
CA SER A 34 -1.59 1.89 -4.17
C SER A 34 -2.81 1.82 -5.10
N ASN A 35 -3.48 0.67 -5.13
CA ASN A 35 -4.68 0.40 -5.94
C ASN A 35 -5.80 -0.13 -5.04
N GLY A 36 -6.90 0.61 -4.95
CA GLY A 36 -8.05 0.18 -4.17
C GLY A 36 -8.98 1.32 -3.79
N MET A 37 -9.85 1.08 -2.82
CA MET A 37 -10.79 2.07 -2.31
C MET A 37 -10.71 2.20 -0.80
N LEU A 38 -10.75 3.45 -0.33
CA LEU A 38 -10.96 3.78 1.08
C LEU A 38 -12.42 4.10 1.32
N ILE A 39 -13.11 3.29 2.11
CA ILE A 39 -14.50 3.45 2.52
C ILE A 39 -14.56 4.31 3.78
N LYS A 40 -15.31 5.42 3.72
CA LYS A 40 -15.38 6.45 4.77
C LYS A 40 -16.68 6.41 5.59
N GLU A 41 -17.70 5.74 5.07
CA GLU A 41 -19.01 5.59 5.69
C GLU A 41 -19.52 4.14 5.52
N ASN A 42 -20.53 3.74 6.29
CA ASN A 42 -21.15 2.43 6.12
C ASN A 42 -21.77 2.28 4.72
N ILE A 43 -21.35 1.27 3.99
CA ILE A 43 -21.83 0.94 2.65
C ILE A 43 -22.47 -0.46 2.67
N SER A 44 -23.57 -0.63 1.94
CA SER A 44 -24.25 -1.94 1.83
C SER A 44 -23.41 -2.96 1.05
N ILE A 45 -23.56 -4.25 1.37
CA ILE A 45 -22.90 -5.34 0.64
C ILE A 45 -23.12 -5.25 -0.88
N PRO A 46 -24.37 -5.08 -1.41
CA PRO A 46 -24.58 -4.96 -2.85
C PRO A 46 -23.81 -3.81 -3.50
N THR A 47 -23.62 -2.70 -2.79
CA THR A 47 -22.83 -1.57 -3.29
C THR A 47 -21.34 -1.90 -3.32
N LEU A 48 -20.81 -2.61 -2.32
CA LEU A 48 -19.42 -3.04 -2.31
C LEU A 48 -19.13 -4.05 -3.43
N GLU A 49 -20.06 -4.96 -3.71
CA GLU A 49 -19.94 -5.91 -4.83
C GLU A 49 -19.89 -5.18 -6.19
N ALA A 50 -20.73 -4.16 -6.39
CA ALA A 50 -20.68 -3.33 -7.57
C ALA A 50 -19.34 -2.58 -7.71
N LEU A 51 -18.87 -1.96 -6.62
CA LEU A 51 -17.57 -1.27 -6.59
C LEU A 51 -16.39 -2.23 -6.82
N ALA A 52 -16.49 -3.48 -6.38
CA ALA A 52 -15.48 -4.50 -6.65
C ALA A 52 -15.43 -4.84 -8.14
N ALA A 53 -16.60 -5.02 -8.77
CA ALA A 53 -16.68 -5.25 -10.21
C ALA A 53 -16.11 -4.07 -11.01
N GLU A 54 -16.36 -2.83 -10.59
CA GLU A 54 -15.76 -1.63 -11.20
C GLU A 54 -14.23 -1.55 -11.03
N GLN A 55 -13.69 -2.00 -9.89
CA GLN A 55 -12.24 -2.10 -9.70
C GLN A 55 -11.63 -3.09 -10.68
N LEU A 56 -12.23 -4.29 -10.79
CA LEU A 56 -11.73 -5.36 -11.64
C LEU A 56 -11.79 -5.04 -13.15
N GLN A 57 -12.53 -4.02 -13.56
CA GLN A 57 -12.50 -3.54 -14.96
C GLN A 57 -11.20 -2.80 -15.31
N THR A 58 -10.50 -2.22 -14.33
CA THR A 58 -9.32 -1.38 -14.58
C THR A 58 -8.12 -1.70 -13.69
N GLN A 59 -8.24 -2.65 -12.76
CA GLN A 59 -7.21 -3.02 -11.79
C GLN A 59 -7.11 -4.55 -11.68
N ALA A 60 -5.93 -5.05 -11.29
CA ALA A 60 -5.67 -6.49 -11.19
C ALA A 60 -6.39 -7.16 -9.99
N HIS A 61 -6.91 -6.38 -9.06
CA HIS A 61 -7.57 -6.84 -7.84
C HIS A 61 -8.60 -5.80 -7.38
N ALA A 62 -9.51 -6.22 -6.51
CA ALA A 62 -10.39 -5.34 -5.76
C ALA A 62 -9.94 -5.30 -4.29
N LYS A 63 -9.80 -4.10 -3.73
CA LYS A 63 -9.40 -3.91 -2.33
C LYS A 63 -10.24 -2.80 -1.70
N PHE A 64 -10.73 -3.07 -0.50
CA PHE A 64 -11.38 -2.10 0.35
C PHE A 64 -10.59 -1.93 1.63
N VAL A 65 -10.35 -0.68 2.00
CA VAL A 65 -9.87 -0.29 3.33
C VAL A 65 -11.00 0.47 3.98
N PHE A 66 -11.34 0.12 5.22
CA PHE A 66 -12.43 0.75 5.95
C PHE A 66 -11.85 1.72 6.97
N ALA A 67 -12.45 2.90 7.08
CA ALA A 67 -12.13 3.84 8.15
C ALA A 67 -12.52 3.24 9.53
N PRO A 68 -11.86 3.67 10.62
CA PRO A 68 -12.05 3.06 11.95
C PRO A 68 -13.50 3.00 12.45
N GLU A 69 -14.34 3.96 12.06
CA GLU A 69 -15.75 4.07 12.49
C GLU A 69 -16.74 3.33 11.56
N VAL A 70 -16.23 2.60 10.56
CA VAL A 70 -17.05 1.93 9.54
C VAL A 70 -17.16 0.45 9.86
N ASN A 71 -18.38 -0.08 9.85
CA ASN A 71 -18.64 -1.51 9.97
C ASN A 71 -18.05 -2.23 8.76
N VAL A 72 -17.21 -3.23 9.03
CA VAL A 72 -16.59 -4.04 7.97
C VAL A 72 -17.48 -5.23 7.67
N PRO A 73 -18.11 -5.30 6.47
CA PRO A 73 -18.92 -6.44 6.11
C PRO A 73 -18.05 -7.61 5.65
N SER A 74 -18.51 -8.83 5.95
CA SER A 74 -17.94 -10.04 5.35
C SER A 74 -18.44 -10.15 3.90
N LEU A 75 -17.52 -10.04 2.94
CA LEU A 75 -17.79 -10.21 1.51
C LEU A 75 -17.27 -11.57 1.04
N ALA A 76 -18.10 -12.33 0.32
CA ALA A 76 -17.68 -13.61 -0.25
C ALA A 76 -16.55 -13.41 -1.26
N GLY A 77 -15.51 -14.26 -1.19
CA GLY A 77 -14.35 -14.16 -2.07
C GLY A 77 -13.31 -13.10 -1.68
N PHE A 78 -13.50 -12.41 -0.55
CA PHE A 78 -12.52 -11.48 0.01
C PHE A 78 -11.82 -12.08 1.23
N THR A 79 -10.53 -11.79 1.36
CA THR A 79 -9.78 -12.02 2.60
C THR A 79 -9.88 -10.77 3.46
N LEU A 80 -10.35 -10.94 4.70
CA LEU A 80 -10.38 -9.86 5.68
C LEU A 80 -9.01 -9.77 6.40
N GLY A 81 -8.53 -8.55 6.60
CA GLY A 81 -7.32 -8.27 7.36
C GLY A 81 -7.50 -7.02 8.22
N GLU A 82 -6.71 -6.93 9.29
CA GLU A 82 -6.74 -5.82 10.24
C GLU A 82 -5.48 -4.96 10.07
N LEU A 83 -5.65 -3.65 10.27
CA LEU A 83 -4.56 -2.67 10.26
C LEU A 83 -4.54 -1.92 11.58
N GLU A 84 -3.39 -1.90 12.21
CA GLU A 84 -3.18 -1.23 13.50
C GLU A 84 -2.24 -0.04 13.33
N VAL A 85 -2.58 1.08 13.95
CA VAL A 85 -1.76 2.31 13.94
C VAL A 85 -1.00 2.40 15.25
N TYR A 86 0.32 2.46 15.15
CA TYR A 86 1.22 2.57 16.30
C TYR A 86 1.90 3.95 16.31
N GLU A 87 1.79 4.67 17.43
CA GLU A 87 2.53 5.92 17.68
C GLU A 87 3.64 5.65 18.72
N LEU A 88 4.89 5.92 18.35
CA LEU A 88 6.06 5.78 19.23
C LEU A 88 6.55 7.18 19.62
N VAL A 89 6.39 7.55 20.90
CA VAL A 89 6.64 8.94 21.34
C VAL A 89 8.11 9.23 21.66
N ALA A 90 8.94 8.23 21.91
CA ALA A 90 10.41 8.33 21.95
C ALA A 90 10.97 6.93 22.23
N PRO A 91 11.17 6.10 21.21
CA PRO A 91 11.60 4.74 21.46
C PRO A 91 13.05 4.73 21.96
N GLN A 92 13.27 4.23 23.17
CA GLN A 92 14.60 3.84 23.66
C GLN A 92 14.98 2.52 23.01
N PHE A 93 15.40 2.56 21.74
CA PHE A 93 15.94 1.38 21.08
C PHE A 93 17.34 1.09 21.62
N ARG A 94 17.63 -0.20 21.87
CA ARG A 94 19.00 -0.63 22.14
C ARG A 94 19.80 -0.52 20.84
N VAL A 95 20.95 0.15 20.90
CA VAL A 95 21.86 0.23 19.77
C VAL A 95 22.61 -1.09 19.63
N ASN A 96 22.63 -1.64 18.42
CA ASN A 96 23.50 -2.75 18.07
C ASN A 96 24.67 -2.19 17.23
N GLU A 97 25.81 -1.98 17.88
CA GLU A 97 27.03 -1.43 17.26
C GLU A 97 27.60 -2.32 16.13
N ALA A 98 27.13 -3.56 16.00
CA ALA A 98 27.51 -4.44 14.90
C ALA A 98 26.76 -4.12 13.57
N VAL A 99 25.79 -3.20 13.60
CA VAL A 99 24.97 -2.85 12.43
C VAL A 99 25.27 -1.42 12.00
N GLU A 100 25.78 -1.25 10.79
CA GLU A 100 25.91 0.06 10.15
C GLU A 100 24.63 0.39 9.36
N VAL A 101 24.05 1.56 9.61
CA VAL A 101 22.90 2.08 8.86
C VAL A 101 23.37 3.17 7.92
N ARG A 102 23.12 3.00 6.62
CA ARG A 102 23.49 3.95 5.58
C ARG A 102 22.24 4.49 4.88
N PHE A 103 22.27 5.77 4.53
CA PHE A 103 21.26 6.33 3.62
C PHE A 103 21.44 5.74 2.22
N VAL A 104 20.33 5.58 1.50
CA VAL A 104 20.37 5.09 0.12
C VAL A 104 20.89 6.21 -0.78
N ASP A 105 21.98 5.90 -1.48
CA ASP A 105 22.66 6.75 -2.45
C ASP A 105 23.11 5.91 -3.66
N THR A 106 23.82 6.51 -4.61
CA THR A 106 24.31 5.80 -5.81
C THR A 106 25.24 4.63 -5.50
N THR A 107 25.93 4.64 -4.35
CA THR A 107 26.86 3.56 -3.95
C THR A 107 26.15 2.41 -3.25
N THR A 108 24.99 2.66 -2.63
CA THR A 108 24.22 1.69 -1.84
C THR A 108 22.91 1.26 -2.51
N GLN A 109 22.56 1.88 -3.65
CA GLN A 109 21.33 1.60 -4.40
C GLN A 109 21.21 0.13 -4.80
N ALA A 110 22.28 -0.50 -5.27
CA ALA A 110 22.24 -1.91 -5.69
C ALA A 110 21.88 -2.84 -4.53
N ASP A 111 22.45 -2.61 -3.35
CA ASP A 111 22.14 -3.40 -2.15
C ASP A 111 20.70 -3.17 -1.69
N PHE A 112 20.23 -1.92 -1.71
CA PHE A 112 18.84 -1.59 -1.40
C PHE A 112 17.86 -2.32 -2.32
N LEU A 113 18.09 -2.26 -3.64
CA LEU A 113 17.23 -2.91 -4.63
C LEU A 113 17.22 -4.43 -4.47
N ARG A 114 18.38 -5.04 -4.23
CA ARG A 114 18.49 -6.48 -3.96
C ARG A 114 17.64 -6.91 -2.76
N ILE A 115 17.77 -6.22 -1.63
CA ILE A 115 16.98 -6.51 -0.42
C ILE A 115 15.48 -6.36 -0.72
N LYS A 116 15.08 -5.30 -1.43
CA LYS A 116 13.67 -5.07 -1.78
C LYS A 116 13.11 -6.12 -2.73
N TYR A 117 13.92 -6.63 -3.65
CA TYR A 117 13.55 -7.71 -4.55
C TYR A 117 13.37 -9.03 -3.79
N GLU A 118 14.33 -9.39 -2.92
CA GLU A 118 14.28 -10.58 -2.07
C GLU A 118 13.03 -10.59 -1.17
N ASP A 119 12.70 -9.46 -0.53
CA ASP A 119 11.47 -9.29 0.25
C ASP A 119 10.19 -9.52 -0.59
N ALA A 120 10.22 -9.14 -1.87
CA ALA A 120 9.07 -9.20 -2.76
C ALA A 120 8.82 -10.60 -3.35
N LEU A 121 9.84 -11.48 -3.36
CA LEU A 121 9.75 -12.81 -3.97
C LEU A 121 8.66 -13.68 -3.34
N ALA A 122 8.37 -13.49 -2.05
CA ALA A 122 7.29 -14.21 -1.36
C ALA A 122 5.90 -13.96 -1.98
N PHE A 123 5.74 -12.88 -2.76
CA PHE A 123 4.51 -12.52 -3.45
C PHE A 123 4.55 -12.83 -4.97
N GLY A 124 5.62 -13.49 -5.43
CA GLY A 124 5.80 -13.91 -6.82
C GLY A 124 6.80 -13.06 -7.60
N GLU A 125 7.49 -13.71 -8.55
CA GLU A 125 8.59 -13.10 -9.31
C GLU A 125 8.13 -11.92 -10.19
N GLN A 126 6.93 -11.98 -10.75
CA GLN A 126 6.39 -10.89 -11.56
C GLN A 126 6.22 -9.60 -10.73
N TYR A 127 5.62 -9.71 -9.54
CA TYR A 127 5.46 -8.60 -8.62
C TYR A 127 6.81 -8.03 -8.19
N ALA A 128 7.78 -8.91 -7.89
CA ALA A 128 9.13 -8.51 -7.52
C ALA A 128 9.82 -7.68 -8.62
N LYS A 129 9.69 -8.09 -9.90
CA LYS A 129 10.25 -7.37 -11.05
C LYS A 129 9.58 -6.02 -11.33
N GLU A 130 8.24 -5.96 -11.23
CA GLU A 130 7.51 -4.69 -11.39
C GLU A 130 7.93 -3.67 -10.32
N ARG A 131 8.08 -4.14 -9.07
CA ARG A 131 8.51 -3.31 -7.94
C ARG A 131 9.95 -2.82 -8.07
N ASP A 132 10.88 -3.68 -8.48
CA ASP A 132 12.28 -3.32 -8.70
C ASP A 132 12.41 -2.25 -9.81
N SER A 133 11.68 -2.43 -10.91
CA SER A 133 11.64 -1.46 -12.02
C SER A 133 11.13 -0.10 -11.57
N CYS A 134 10.07 -0.05 -10.75
CA CYS A 134 9.53 1.21 -10.21
C CYS A 134 10.54 1.93 -9.30
N TYR A 135 11.22 1.20 -8.41
CA TYR A 135 12.23 1.81 -7.53
C TYR A 135 13.44 2.33 -8.31
N ALA A 136 13.90 1.60 -9.34
CA ALA A 136 15.00 2.06 -10.18
C ALA A 136 14.69 3.41 -10.84
N VAL A 137 13.47 3.59 -11.36
CA VAL A 137 13.02 4.86 -11.96
C VAL A 137 12.91 5.98 -10.92
N CYS A 138 12.35 5.67 -9.75
CA CYS A 138 12.18 6.64 -8.67
C CYS A 138 13.51 7.13 -8.09
N LEU A 139 14.52 6.26 -8.00
CA LEU A 139 15.86 6.61 -7.50
C LEU A 139 16.63 7.47 -8.51
N GLN A 140 16.49 7.22 -9.81
CA GLN A 140 17.10 8.04 -10.88
C GLN A 140 16.53 9.47 -10.96
N ARG A 141 15.28 9.70 -10.55
CA ARG A 141 14.66 11.05 -10.54
C ARG A 141 15.11 11.94 -9.38
N LYS A 142 15.80 11.37 -8.38
CA LYS A 142 16.23 12.08 -7.16
C LYS A 142 17.73 12.35 -7.08
N SER A 143 18.51 11.79 -8.00
CA SER A 143 19.95 12.00 -8.20
C SER A 143 20.20 13.07 -9.25
#